data_AF-A0A2E2R0K0-F1
#
_entry.id   AF-A0A2E2R0K0-F1
#
_cell.length_a   1.000
_cell.length_b   1.000
_cell.length_c   1.000
_cell.angle_alpha   90.00
_cell.angle_beta   90.00
_cell.angle_gamma   90.00
#
_symmetry.space_group_name_H-M   'P 1'
#
loop_
_entity.id
_entity.type
_entity.pdbx_description
1 polymer ?
#
loop_
_entity_poly.entity_id
_entity_poly.type
_entity_poly.pdbx_seq_one_letter_code
_entity_poly.pdbx_strand_id
1 'polypeptide(L)'
;MNITNNPNEYPLLKNQLDLATLVRTQRLQAGAKGGKMTAQTLAELAGVSRDTVFRIERGEDVSFSTAMAVLRVFGLGLSAAPVQWPTLNTAQQHFKTQ
;
A
#
# COMPACT_ATOMS: atom_id res chain seq x y z
N MET A 1 -4.59 14.50 8.50
CA MET A 1 -4.63 13.10 8.01
C MET A 1 -5.99 12.55 8.42
N ASN A 2 -6.99 12.65 7.54
CA ASN A 2 -8.34 12.15 7.83
C ASN A 2 -8.36 10.65 7.52
N ILE A 3 -8.25 9.83 8.55
CA ILE A 3 -8.64 8.43 8.50
C ILE A 3 -10.16 8.39 8.56
N THR A 4 -10.82 8.17 7.42
CA THR A 4 -12.27 8.06 7.35
C THR A 4 -12.70 6.80 8.10
N ASN A 5 -13.61 6.95 9.06
CA ASN A 5 -14.20 5.88 9.88
C ASN A 5 -15.24 5.04 9.09
N ASN A 6 -14.98 4.74 7.81
CA ASN A 6 -15.79 3.83 7.00
C ASN A 6 -14.95 2.61 6.64
N PRO A 7 -15.23 1.41 7.19
CA PRO A 7 -14.45 0.20 6.92
C PRO A 7 -14.47 -0.25 5.45
N ASN A 8 -15.28 0.39 4.60
CA ASN A 8 -15.41 0.08 3.17
C ASN A 8 -14.76 1.14 2.24
N GLU A 9 -14.11 2.18 2.77
CA GLU A 9 -13.45 3.21 1.95
C GLU A 9 -11.94 3.08 2.05
N TYR A 10 -11.34 2.38 1.07
CA TYR A 10 -9.90 2.42 0.87
C TYR A 10 -9.53 3.69 0.09
N PRO A 11 -8.57 4.50 0.55
CA PRO A 11 -8.11 5.65 -0.20
C PRO A 11 -7.53 5.20 -1.55
N LEU A 12 -7.75 5.99 -2.59
CA LEU A 12 -7.13 5.75 -3.90
C LEU A 12 -5.61 5.79 -3.75
N LEU A 13 -4.96 4.66 -3.99
CA LEU A 13 -3.51 4.57 -4.05
C LEU A 13 -3.06 5.22 -5.37
N LYS A 14 -2.30 6.31 -5.29
CA LYS A 14 -1.85 7.10 -6.44
C LYS A 14 -0.49 6.64 -6.95
N ASN A 15 0.33 6.03 -6.08
CA ASN A 15 1.69 5.60 -6.39
C ASN A 15 2.17 4.47 -5.45
N GLN A 16 3.41 4.03 -5.63
CA GLN A 16 4.02 2.97 -4.82
C GLN A 16 4.25 3.33 -3.34
N LEU A 17 4.40 4.62 -2.99
CA LEU A 17 4.52 5.04 -1.58
C LEU A 17 3.19 4.91 -0.84
N ASP A 18 2.06 5.12 -1.53
CA ASP A 18 0.74 4.86 -0.96
C ASP A 18 0.55 3.36 -0.69
N LEU A 19 0.97 2.51 -1.63
CA LEU A 19 0.99 1.05 -1.45
C LEU A 19 1.89 0.65 -0.26
N ALA A 20 3.09 1.21 -0.15
CA ALA A 20 4.02 0.96 0.95
C ALA A 20 3.38 1.30 2.30
N THR A 21 2.73 2.46 2.38
CA THR A 21 2.05 2.93 3.59
C THR A 21 0.89 2.01 3.97
N LEU A 22 0.09 1.60 2.99
CA LEU A 22 -1.03 0.67 3.20
C LEU A 22 -0.54 -0.67 3.74
N VAL A 23 0.43 -1.30 3.07
CA VAL A 23 0.97 -2.62 3.46
C VAL A 23 1.56 -2.58 4.87
N ARG A 24 2.35 -1.54 5.17
CA ARG A 24 2.95 -1.38 6.49
C ARG A 24 1.89 -1.18 7.58
N THR A 25 0.90 -0.33 7.33
CA THR A 25 -0.19 -0.07 8.28
C THR A 25 -0.97 -1.33 8.57
N GLN A 26 -1.39 -2.03 7.52
CA GLN A 26 -2.17 -3.25 7.64
C GLN A 26 -1.40 -4.35 8.36
N ARG A 27 -0.10 -4.54 8.06
CA ARG A 27 0.74 -5.52 8.77
C ARG A 27 0.85 -5.17 10.26
N LEU A 28 1.08 -3.91 10.61
CA LEU A 28 1.23 -3.50 12.01
C LEU A 28 -0.08 -3.65 12.80
N GLN A 29 -1.24 -3.55 12.15
CA GLN A 29 -2.56 -3.75 12.75
C GLN A 29 -3.01 -5.22 12.79
N ALA A 30 -2.49 -6.07 11.90
CA ALA A 30 -2.89 -7.48 11.79
C ALA A 30 -2.29 -8.42 12.85
N GLY A 31 -1.55 -7.90 13.85
CA GLY A 31 -0.99 -8.75 14.90
C GLY A 31 -2.01 -9.16 15.95
N ALA A 32 -1.92 -10.40 16.43
CA ALA A 32 -2.82 -10.92 17.46
C ALA A 32 -2.56 -10.26 18.83
N LYS A 33 -3.63 -10.03 19.61
CA LYS A 33 -3.59 -9.63 21.03
C LYS A 33 -2.71 -8.41 21.32
N GLY A 34 -2.74 -7.39 20.45
CA GLY A 34 -1.94 -6.17 20.60
C GLY A 34 -0.49 -6.29 20.12
N GLY A 35 -0.10 -7.44 19.55
CA GLY A 35 1.17 -7.60 18.85
C GLY A 35 1.16 -6.98 17.44
N LYS A 36 2.32 -6.96 16.79
CA LYS A 36 2.49 -6.57 15.39
C LYS A 36 2.77 -7.81 14.55
N MET A 37 2.12 -7.98 13.40
CA MET A 37 2.54 -9.04 12.47
C MET A 37 3.98 -8.74 12.02
N THR A 38 4.86 -9.72 12.10
CA THR A 38 6.26 -9.53 11.67
C THR A 38 6.33 -9.51 10.14
N ALA A 39 7.35 -8.87 9.58
CA ALA A 39 7.59 -8.91 8.13
C ALA A 39 7.83 -10.36 7.64
N GLN A 40 8.43 -11.20 8.49
CA GLN A 40 8.62 -12.63 8.19
C GLN A 40 7.28 -13.36 8.06
N THR A 41 6.36 -13.16 9.01
CA THR A 41 5.02 -13.76 8.97
C THR A 41 4.24 -13.33 7.72
N LEU A 42 4.30 -12.05 7.37
CA LEU A 42 3.65 -11.57 6.14
C LEU A 42 4.25 -12.22 4.90
N ALA A 43 5.58 -12.35 4.85
CA ALA A 43 6.29 -12.96 3.74
C ALA A 43 5.89 -14.43 3.55
N GLU A 44 5.80 -15.19 4.64
CA GLU A 44 5.35 -16.59 4.65
C GLU A 44 3.93 -16.72 4.12
N LEU A 45 2.99 -15.90 4.62
CA LEU A 45 1.59 -15.93 4.18
C LEU A 45 1.43 -15.51 2.71
N ALA A 46 2.25 -14.57 2.24
CA ALA A 46 2.22 -14.10 0.87
C ALA A 46 3.01 -14.99 -0.11
N GLY A 47 3.79 -15.96 0.38
CA GLY A 47 4.65 -16.80 -0.45
C GLY A 47 5.80 -16.04 -1.10
N VAL A 48 6.35 -15.02 -0.42
CA VAL A 48 7.47 -14.19 -0.90
C VAL A 48 8.61 -14.17 0.11
N SER A 49 9.74 -13.56 -0.26
CA SER A 49 10.85 -13.38 0.68
C SER A 49 10.57 -12.23 1.66
N ARG A 50 11.18 -12.29 2.85
CA ARG A 50 11.13 -11.19 3.83
C ARG A 50 11.74 -9.89 3.27
N ASP A 51 12.78 -10.00 2.45
CA ASP A 51 13.38 -8.84 1.79
C ASP A 51 12.36 -8.16 0.86
N THR A 52 11.60 -8.95 0.10
CA THR A 52 10.52 -8.45 -0.75
C THR A 52 9.49 -7.63 0.03
N VAL A 53 9.11 -8.06 1.24
CA VAL A 53 8.23 -7.27 2.12
C VAL A 53 8.87 -5.93 2.51
N PHE A 54 10.17 -5.90 2.84
CA PHE A 54 10.84 -4.65 3.14
C PHE A 54 10.96 -3.71 1.95
N ARG A 55 11.21 -4.24 0.75
CA ARG A 55 11.24 -3.46 -0.49
C ARG A 55 9.89 -2.77 -0.72
N ILE A 56 8.79 -3.50 -0.58
CA ILE A 56 7.43 -2.93 -0.66
C ILE A 56 7.24 -1.83 0.38
N GLU A 57 7.58 -2.06 1.65
CA GLU A 57 7.37 -1.08 2.72
C GLU A 57 8.25 0.17 2.61
N ARG A 58 9.32 0.12 1.82
CA ARG A 58 10.16 1.27 1.48
C ARG A 58 9.66 2.01 0.23
N GLY A 59 8.66 1.46 -0.45
CA GLY A 59 8.19 1.99 -1.73
C GLY A 59 9.16 1.73 -2.88
N GLU A 60 9.97 0.69 -2.79
CA GLU A 60 10.78 0.22 -3.91
C GLU A 60 9.91 -0.53 -4.93
N ASP A 61 10.34 -0.52 -6.18
CA ASP A 61 9.65 -1.23 -7.25
C ASP A 61 9.62 -2.73 -6.99
N VAL A 62 8.44 -3.32 -7.15
CA VAL A 62 8.22 -4.77 -7.12
C VAL A 62 7.30 -5.17 -8.28
N SER A 63 7.30 -6.46 -8.63
CA SER A 63 6.38 -6.92 -9.65
C SER A 63 4.92 -6.77 -9.19
N PHE A 64 4.02 -6.55 -10.14
CA PHE A 64 2.59 -6.47 -9.88
C PHE A 64 2.06 -7.74 -9.17
N SER A 65 2.53 -8.92 -9.58
CA SER A 65 2.16 -10.20 -8.95
C SER A 65 2.53 -10.25 -7.46
N THR A 66 3.69 -9.69 -7.11
CA THR A 66 4.21 -9.62 -5.74
C THR A 66 3.35 -8.70 -4.88
N ALA A 67 3.03 -7.50 -5.39
CA ALA A 67 2.12 -6.58 -4.71
C ALA A 67 0.76 -7.22 -4.45
N MET A 68 0.19 -7.91 -5.46
CA MET A 68 -1.08 -8.63 -5.33
C MET A 68 -1.03 -9.77 -4.31
N ALA A 69 0.05 -10.55 -4.27
CA ALA A 69 0.21 -11.64 -3.31
C ALA A 69 0.18 -11.11 -1.87
N VAL A 70 0.88 -10.00 -1.60
CA VAL A 70 0.89 -9.36 -0.29
C VAL A 70 -0.46 -8.76 0.08
N LEU A 71 -1.13 -8.06 -0.84
CA LEU A 71 -2.46 -7.48 -0.60
C LEU A 71 -3.52 -8.56 -0.26
N ARG A 72 -3.44 -9.74 -0.91
CA ARG A 72 -4.37 -10.86 -0.67
C ARG A 72 -4.30 -11.42 0.75
N VAL A 73 -3.14 -11.34 1.42
CA VAL A 73 -3.02 -11.76 2.84
C VAL A 73 -3.97 -10.95 3.72
N PHE A 74 -4.28 -9.71 3.32
CA PHE A 74 -5.18 -8.82 4.03
C PHE A 74 -6.61 -8.82 3.49
N GLY A 75 -6.93 -9.72 2.56
CA GLY A 75 -8.24 -9.74 1.88
C GLY A 75 -8.44 -8.57 0.91
N LEU A 76 -7.37 -7.88 0.51
CA LEU A 76 -7.45 -6.74 -0.39
C LEU A 76 -7.25 -7.16 -1.85
N GLY A 77 -7.95 -6.46 -2.74
CA GLY A 77 -7.82 -6.59 -4.19
C GLY A 77 -7.62 -5.22 -4.85
N LEU A 78 -7.68 -5.19 -6.18
CA LEU A 78 -7.65 -3.94 -6.94
C LEU A 78 -9.03 -3.64 -7.52
N SER A 79 -9.39 -2.37 -7.49
CA SER A 79 -10.52 -1.83 -8.22
C SER A 79 -10.00 -0.80 -9.23
N ALA A 80 -10.58 -0.80 -10.42
CA ALA A 80 -10.38 0.31 -11.34
C ALA A 80 -10.99 1.58 -10.71
N ALA A 81 -10.32 2.70 -10.89
CA ALA A 81 -10.80 4.01 -10.50
C ALA A 81 -10.52 5.00 -11.64
N PRO A 82 -11.40 5.98 -11.88
CA PRO A 82 -11.11 7.05 -12.83
C PRO A 82 -9.83 7.77 -12.44
N VAL A 83 -8.86 7.83 -13.35
CA VAL A 83 -7.67 8.66 -13.20
C VAL A 83 -7.90 9.94 -13.97
N GLN A 84 -7.90 11.08 -13.29
CA GLN A 84 -7.86 12.37 -13.96
C GLN A 84 -6.44 12.57 -14.49
N TRP A 85 -6.30 12.73 -15.80
CA TRP A 85 -5.02 13.11 -16.39
C TRP A 85 -4.58 14.45 -15.83
N PRO A 86 -3.31 14.60 -15.38
CA PRO A 86 -2.82 15.89 -14.97
C PRO A 86 -2.95 16.88 -16.13
N THR A 87 -3.69 17.96 -15.90
CA THR A 87 -3.71 19.12 -16.79
C THR A 87 -2.43 19.94 -16.57
N LEU A 88 -2.09 20.82 -17.52
CA LEU A 88 -0.99 21.77 -17.37
C LEU A 88 -1.10 22.60 -16.08
N ASN A 89 -2.33 22.95 -15.68
CA ASN A 89 -2.59 23.71 -14.45
C ASN A 89 -2.25 22.89 -13.19
N THR A 90 -2.70 21.62 -13.14
CA THR A 90 -2.37 20.74 -12.01
C THR A 90 -0.87 20.44 -11.95
N ALA A 91 -0.19 20.28 -13.09
CA ALA A 91 1.26 20.10 -13.13
C ALA A 91 1.99 21.32 -12.56
N GLN A 92 1.62 22.54 -12.97
CA GLN A 92 2.21 23.78 -12.46
C GLN A 92 2.04 23.96 -10.95
N GLN A 93 0.94 23.50 -10.37
CA GLN A 93 0.72 23.56 -8.92
C GLN A 93 1.67 22.62 -8.16
N HIS A 94 1.93 21.41 -8.69
CA HIS A 94 2.85 20.45 -8.07
C HIS A 94 4.32 20.92 -8.08
N PHE A 95 4.74 21.69 -9.09
CA PHE A 95 6.13 22.21 -9.18
C PHE A 95 6.36 23.54 -8.46
N LYS A 96 5.29 24.23 -8.02
CA LYS A 96 5.40 25.52 -7.30
C LYS A 96 5.62 25.37 -5.79
N THR A 97 5.54 24.16 -5.25
CA THR A 97 5.62 23.91 -3.79
C THR A 97 6.96 23.31 -3.34
N GLN A 98 8.06 23.64 -4.02
CA GLN A 98 9.42 23.37 -3.54
C GLN A 98 10.10 24.65 -3.05
#